data_AF-A0A2V2PXV9-F1
#
_entry.id   AF-A0A2V2PXV9-F1
#
_cell.length_a   1.000
_cell.length_b   1.000
_cell.length_c   1.000
_cell.angle_alpha   90.00
_cell.angle_beta   90.00
_cell.angle_gamma   90.00
#
_symmetry.space_group_name_H-M   'P 1'
#
loop_
_entity.id
_entity.type
_entity.pdbx_description
1 polymer ?
#
loop_
_entity_poly.entity_id
_entity_poly.type
_entity_poly.pdbx_seq_one_letter_code
_entity_poly.pdbx_strand_id
1 'polypeptide(L)'
;MSDSPGFPDSAARDRDEAESASAFAHPAVAPDRTAAYGDHPDQVIDFYAPRDGRTAAPLVVLLHGGAWRAPYDRAHVSPLADFLARRGFAVASVEYRRGGDGDPAPGGDPVAGRWPETLD
;
A
#
# COMPACT_ATOMS: atom_id res chain seq x y z
N MET A 1 -39.88 5.33 -29.26
CA MET A 1 -39.38 5.73 -27.94
C MET A 1 -38.31 4.72 -27.58
N SER A 2 -37.08 4.96 -28.04
CA SER A 2 -35.95 4.06 -27.78
C SER A 2 -35.43 4.34 -26.38
N ASP A 3 -35.53 3.35 -25.51
CA ASP A 3 -34.83 3.36 -24.24
C ASP A 3 -33.45 2.74 -24.50
N SER A 4 -32.43 3.59 -24.57
CA SER A 4 -31.03 3.14 -24.64
C SER A 4 -30.64 2.65 -23.25
N PRO A 5 -30.12 1.42 -23.07
CA PRO A 5 -29.69 0.97 -21.77
C PRO A 5 -28.41 1.74 -21.40
N GLY A 6 -28.52 2.72 -20.51
CA GLY A 6 -27.35 3.32 -19.87
C GLY A 6 -26.60 2.19 -19.15
N PHE A 7 -25.37 1.90 -19.58
CA PHE A 7 -24.59 0.75 -19.10
C PHE A 7 -24.29 0.88 -17.60
N PRO A 8 -24.87 0.03 -16.72
CA PRO A 8 -24.57 0.04 -15.28
C PRO A 8 -23.10 -0.26 -14.95
N ASP A 9 -22.36 -0.79 -15.91
CA ASP A 9 -20.95 -1.19 -15.84
C ASP A 9 -19.97 -0.02 -16.11
N SER A 10 -20.45 1.13 -16.60
CA SER A 10 -19.61 2.34 -16.75
C SER A 10 -19.48 3.09 -15.42
N ALA A 11 -20.60 3.37 -14.77
CA ALA A 11 -20.65 4.05 -13.47
C ALA A 11 -19.97 3.28 -12.32
N ALA A 12 -19.81 1.96 -12.45
CA ALA A 12 -19.03 1.15 -11.52
C ALA A 12 -17.52 1.36 -11.75
N ARG A 13 -17.05 1.25 -13.00
CA ARG A 13 -15.66 1.54 -13.36
C ARG A 13 -15.23 2.95 -13.00
N ASP A 14 -16.05 3.94 -13.31
CA ASP A 14 -15.76 5.34 -12.98
C ASP A 14 -15.57 5.55 -11.47
N ARG A 15 -16.33 4.79 -10.65
CA ARG A 15 -16.21 4.84 -9.19
C ARG A 15 -14.92 4.17 -8.71
N ASP A 16 -14.62 2.97 -9.22
CA ASP A 16 -13.39 2.24 -8.90
C ASP A 16 -12.14 3.06 -9.29
N GLU A 17 -12.18 3.74 -10.43
CA GLU A 17 -11.14 4.67 -10.89
C GLU A 17 -11.02 5.88 -9.96
N ALA A 18 -12.14 6.49 -9.57
CA ALA A 18 -12.14 7.62 -8.64
C ALA A 18 -11.63 7.22 -7.25
N GLU A 19 -12.02 6.05 -6.75
CA GLU A 19 -11.54 5.49 -5.48
C GLU A 19 -10.04 5.21 -5.53
N SER A 20 -9.55 4.61 -6.62
CA SER A 20 -8.12 4.38 -6.84
C SER A 20 -7.35 5.70 -6.93
N ALA A 21 -7.84 6.66 -7.72
CA ALA A 21 -7.22 7.98 -7.84
C ALA A 21 -7.15 8.69 -6.48
N SER A 22 -8.20 8.60 -5.66
CA SER A 22 -8.22 9.13 -4.31
C SER A 22 -7.17 8.46 -3.40
N ALA A 23 -7.05 7.14 -3.47
CA ALA A 23 -6.07 6.39 -2.67
C ALA A 23 -4.61 6.78 -2.98
N PHE A 24 -4.32 7.12 -4.24
CA PHE A 24 -2.97 7.51 -4.70
C PHE A 24 -2.77 9.03 -4.84
N ALA A 25 -3.74 9.85 -4.43
CA ALA A 25 -3.69 11.30 -4.62
C ALA A 25 -2.66 12.01 -3.74
N HIS A 26 -2.24 11.38 -2.64
CA HIS A 26 -1.34 11.98 -1.66
C HIS A 26 0.13 11.64 -1.95
N PRO A 27 1.04 12.63 -1.87
CA PRO A 27 2.46 12.36 -2.06
C PRO A 27 2.99 11.45 -0.96
N ALA A 28 3.88 10.53 -1.32
CA ALA A 28 4.51 9.64 -0.36
C ALA A 28 5.30 10.43 0.71
N VAL A 29 5.29 9.92 1.93
CA VAL A 29 6.01 10.47 3.08
C VAL A 29 7.16 9.54 3.46
N ALA A 30 8.39 10.07 3.46
CA ALA A 30 9.57 9.31 3.82
C ALA A 30 9.48 8.80 5.28
N PRO A 31 9.91 7.56 5.54
CA PRO A 31 9.99 7.02 6.89
C PRO A 31 11.11 7.68 7.69
N ASP A 32 11.02 7.62 9.02
CA ASP A 32 12.12 8.08 9.89
C ASP A 32 13.25 7.05 9.92
N ARG A 33 12.92 5.76 9.81
CA ARG A 33 13.87 4.65 9.68
C ARG A 33 13.25 3.50 8.89
N THR A 34 14.10 2.73 8.24
CA THR A 34 13.75 1.45 7.63
C THR A 34 14.61 0.35 8.23
N ALA A 35 14.05 -0.83 8.49
CA ALA A 35 14.80 -2.00 8.91
C ALA A 35 14.34 -3.25 8.15
N ALA A 36 15.26 -4.15 7.84
CA ALA A 36 14.93 -5.47 7.32
C ALA A 36 14.43 -6.39 8.44
N TYR A 37 13.45 -7.25 8.14
CA TYR A 37 12.98 -8.32 9.02
C TYR A 37 13.31 -9.72 8.49
N GLY A 38 13.91 -9.81 7.30
CA GLY A 38 14.40 -11.05 6.70
C GLY A 38 15.35 -10.76 5.54
N ASP A 39 15.73 -11.80 4.81
CA ASP A 39 16.78 -11.74 3.78
C ASP A 39 16.29 -11.23 2.42
N HIS A 40 14.98 -11.24 2.18
CA HIS A 40 14.40 -10.77 0.93
C HIS A 40 14.38 -9.22 0.88
N PRO A 41 14.65 -8.57 -0.28
CA PRO A 41 14.63 -7.11 -0.38
C PRO A 41 13.29 -6.45 -0.01
N ASP A 42 12.18 -7.16 -0.21
CA ASP A 42 10.85 -6.72 0.23
C ASP A 42 10.54 -7.00 1.72
N GLN A 43 11.38 -7.75 2.44
CA GLN A 43 11.16 -8.01 3.87
C GLN A 43 11.65 -6.84 4.72
N VAL A 44 10.98 -5.69 4.59
CA VAL A 44 11.33 -4.44 5.26
C VAL A 44 10.16 -3.81 6.03
N ILE A 45 10.50 -3.05 7.07
CA ILE A 45 9.58 -2.25 7.87
C ILE A 45 10.04 -0.80 7.84
N ASP A 46 9.11 0.09 7.52
CA ASP A 46 9.27 1.53 7.66
C ASP A 46 8.68 2.01 8.98
N PHE A 47 9.45 2.77 9.74
CA PHE A 47 9.07 3.30 11.05
C PHE A 47 8.79 4.79 10.98
N TYR A 48 7.65 5.19 11.56
CA TYR A 48 7.25 6.57 11.75
C TYR A 48 7.08 6.84 13.26
N ALA A 49 7.85 7.79 13.78
CA ALA A 49 7.84 8.19 15.17
C ALA A 49 6.68 9.17 15.45
N PRO A 50 6.06 9.11 16.65
CA PRO A 50 5.10 10.12 17.08
C PRO A 50 5.67 11.54 16.93
N ARG A 51 4.87 12.46 16.40
CA ARG A 51 5.34 13.84 16.12
C ARG A 51 5.25 14.77 17.33
N ASP A 52 4.73 14.31 18.46
CA ASP A 52 4.55 15.08 19.71
C ASP A 52 5.73 14.93 20.70
N GLY A 53 6.81 14.25 20.30
CA GLY A 53 8.04 14.12 21.10
C GLY A 53 7.95 13.11 22.26
N ARG A 54 6.85 12.35 22.37
CA ARG A 54 6.72 11.30 23.39
C ARG A 54 7.70 10.16 23.14
N THR A 55 8.20 9.56 24.22
CA THR A 55 9.13 8.42 24.17
C THR A 55 8.44 7.06 24.34
N ALA A 56 7.16 7.05 24.70
CA ALA A 56 6.33 5.86 24.78
C ALA A 56 4.98 6.13 24.10
N ALA A 57 4.62 5.26 23.15
CA ALA A 57 3.40 5.36 22.35
C ALA A 57 2.86 3.97 22.02
N PRO A 58 1.54 3.82 21.84
CA PRO A 58 0.98 2.62 21.21
C PRO A 58 1.54 2.45 19.80
N LEU A 59 1.91 1.21 19.45
CA LEU A 59 2.36 0.84 18.12
C LEU A 59 1.17 0.42 17.25
N VAL A 60 1.09 1.00 16.06
CA VAL A 60 0.21 0.52 14.98
C VAL A 60 1.08 -0.22 13.96
N VAL A 61 0.74 -1.48 13.69
CA VAL A 61 1.33 -2.24 12.59
C VAL A 61 0.41 -2.08 11.37
N LEU A 62 0.95 -1.54 10.29
CA LEU A 62 0.22 -1.24 9.06
C LEU A 62 0.67 -2.18 7.95
N LEU A 63 -0.27 -2.94 7.40
CA LEU A 63 -0.08 -3.77 6.21
C LEU A 63 -0.85 -3.13 5.05
N HIS A 64 -0.17 -2.87 3.94
CA HIS A 64 -0.80 -2.27 2.77
C HIS A 64 -1.61 -3.30 1.96
N GLY A 65 -2.54 -2.80 1.14
CA GLY A 65 -3.30 -3.60 0.18
C GLY A 65 -2.59 -3.74 -1.17
N GLY A 66 -3.37 -3.89 -2.26
CA GLY A 66 -2.82 -3.98 -3.62
C GLY A 66 -2.75 -5.41 -4.17
N ALA A 67 -3.48 -6.35 -3.57
CA ALA A 67 -3.62 -7.73 -4.03
C ALA A 67 -2.27 -8.42 -4.33
N TRP A 68 -1.25 -8.14 -3.51
CA TRP A 68 0.11 -8.67 -3.66
C TRP A 68 0.76 -8.39 -5.02
N ARG A 69 0.36 -7.35 -5.76
CA ARG A 69 0.94 -7.03 -7.07
C ARG A 69 2.13 -6.07 -6.91
N ALA A 70 3.22 -6.31 -7.65
CA ALA A 70 4.45 -5.51 -7.60
C ALA A 70 4.26 -3.98 -7.56
N PRO A 71 3.34 -3.34 -8.34
CA PRO A 71 3.24 -1.88 -8.37
C PRO A 71 2.78 -1.22 -7.07
N TYR A 72 2.22 -1.98 -6.12
CA TYR A 72 1.64 -1.46 -4.89
C TYR A 72 2.50 -1.88 -3.70
N ASP A 73 3.51 -1.09 -3.38
CA ASP A 73 4.38 -1.26 -2.21
C ASP A 73 3.87 -0.45 -1.01
N ARG A 74 4.48 -0.59 0.18
CA ARG A 74 4.09 0.16 1.38
C ARG A 74 4.10 1.69 1.23
N ALA A 75 4.76 2.26 0.23
CA ALA A 75 4.87 3.70 0.08
C ALA A 75 3.51 4.36 -0.22
N HIS A 76 2.58 3.65 -0.86
CA HIS A 76 1.26 4.22 -1.18
C HIS A 76 0.39 4.49 0.06
N VAL A 77 0.63 3.80 1.19
CA VAL A 77 -0.05 4.07 2.47
C VAL A 77 0.79 4.92 3.43
N SER A 78 1.96 5.40 3.02
CA SER A 78 2.79 6.29 3.84
C SER A 78 2.08 7.59 4.30
N PRO A 79 1.13 8.19 3.57
CA PRO A 79 0.36 9.32 4.08
C PRO A 79 -0.52 8.95 5.29
N LEU A 80 -1.07 7.73 5.32
CA LEU A 80 -1.81 7.22 6.47
C LEU A 80 -0.88 6.98 7.66
N ALA A 81 0.32 6.46 7.42
CA ALA A 81 1.34 6.29 8.45
C ALA A 81 1.72 7.64 9.09
N ASP A 82 1.97 8.68 8.28
CA ASP A 82 2.26 10.03 8.78
C ASP A 82 1.07 10.63 9.55
N PHE A 83 -0.16 10.44 9.05
CA PHE A 83 -1.37 10.89 9.75
C PHE A 83 -1.47 10.28 11.15
N LEU A 84 -1.24 8.97 11.29
CA LEU A 84 -1.24 8.28 12.58
C LEU A 84 -0.09 8.75 13.48
N ALA A 85 1.11 8.96 12.92
CA ALA A 85 2.25 9.49 13.65
C ALA A 85 1.98 10.90 14.22
N ARG A 86 1.30 11.78 13.46
CA ARG A 86 0.83 13.09 13.93
C ARG A 86 -0.26 13.00 15.00
N ARG A 87 -0.92 11.85 15.12
CA ARG A 87 -1.91 11.57 16.16
C ARG A 87 -1.31 10.93 17.42
N GLY A 88 0.00 10.79 17.48
CA GLY A 88 0.73 10.32 18.67
C GLY A 88 0.95 8.81 18.73
N PHE A 89 0.79 8.11 17.61
CA PHE A 89 1.12 6.68 17.48
C PHE A 89 2.55 6.49 16.96
N ALA A 90 3.20 5.42 17.38
CA ALA A 90 4.32 4.87 16.61
C ALA A 90 3.72 3.99 15.50
N VAL A 91 4.27 4.04 14.29
CA VAL A 91 3.78 3.24 13.17
C VAL A 91 4.90 2.38 12.61
N ALA A 92 4.64 1.10 12.43
CA ALA A 92 5.46 0.16 11.69
C ALA A 92 4.70 -0.23 10.41
N SER A 93 5.07 0.37 9.27
CA SER A 93 4.50 0.03 7.97
C SER A 93 5.31 -1.10 7.34
N VAL A 94 4.69 -2.26 7.20
CA VAL A 94 5.35 -3.49 6.80
C VAL A 94 5.19 -3.68 5.29
N GLU A 95 6.32 -3.86 4.61
CA GLU A 95 6.37 -4.44 3.27
C GLU A 95 6.37 -5.96 3.36
N TYR A 96 5.91 -6.63 2.32
CA TYR A 96 6.00 -8.08 2.21
C TYR A 96 6.32 -8.47 0.76
N ARG A 97 6.75 -9.73 0.55
CA ARG A 97 7.02 -10.22 -0.80
C ARG A 97 5.77 -10.08 -1.67
N ARG A 98 5.90 -9.46 -2.84
CA ARG A 98 4.82 -9.29 -3.84
C ARG A 98 5.08 -10.23 -5.02
N GLY A 99 4.08 -10.43 -5.87
CA GLY A 99 4.28 -11.14 -7.12
C GLY A 99 5.00 -10.24 -8.13
N GLY A 100 5.86 -10.85 -8.95
CA GLY A 100 6.64 -10.13 -9.95
C GLY A 100 8.14 -10.31 -9.88
N ASP A 101 8.68 -11.37 -9.25
CA ASP A 101 10.12 -11.71 -9.30
C ASP A 101 10.65 -12.00 -10.73
N GLY A 102 9.81 -11.85 -11.76
CA GLY A 102 10.19 -11.82 -13.17
C GLY A 102 9.56 -10.61 -13.86
N ASP A 103 10.32 -9.97 -14.75
CA ASP A 103 9.84 -8.86 -15.58
C ASP A 103 8.48 -9.21 -16.20
N PRO A 104 7.45 -8.37 -16.05
CA PRO A 104 6.21 -8.58 -16.80
C PRO A 104 6.55 -8.55 -18.28
N ALA A 105 6.02 -9.52 -19.04
CA ALA A 105 6.05 -9.44 -20.50
C ALA A 105 5.49 -8.06 -20.93
N PRO A 106 6.06 -7.39 -21.95
CA PRO A 106 5.58 -6.07 -22.36
C PRO A 106 4.08 -6.11 -22.65
N GLY A 107 3.29 -5.37 -21.85
CA GLY A 107 1.82 -5.30 -21.98
C GLY A 107 1.01 -6.34 -21.19
N GLY A 108 1.64 -7.16 -20.34
CA GLY A 108 0.94 -8.07 -19.43
C GLY A 108 0.53 -7.41 -18.11
N ASP A 109 -0.56 -7.89 -17.52
CA ASP A 109 -0.95 -7.49 -16.17
C ASP A 109 0.11 -7.91 -15.14
N PRO A 110 0.40 -7.08 -14.12
CA PRO A 110 1.26 -7.47 -13.01
C PRO A 110 0.81 -8.78 -12.38
N VAL A 111 1.71 -9.76 -12.35
CA VAL A 111 1.49 -11.05 -11.70
C VAL A 111 1.32 -10.83 -10.20
N ALA A 112 0.19 -11.24 -9.66
CA ALA A 112 -0.06 -11.18 -8.22
C ALA A 112 0.77 -12.24 -7.50
N GLY A 113 1.28 -11.88 -6.32
CA GLY A 113 1.77 -12.86 -5.35
C GLY A 113 0.60 -13.67 -4.81
N ARG A 114 0.91 -14.66 -3.98
CA ARG A 114 -0.12 -15.44 -3.30
C ARG A 114 0.29 -15.81 -1.89
N TRP A 115 -0.73 -16.01 -1.08
CA TRP A 115 -0.60 -16.57 0.26
C TRP A 115 -0.50 -18.10 0.18
N PRO A 116 0.38 -18.76 0.97
CA PRO A 116 1.24 -18.19 2.01
C PRO A 116 2.61 -17.70 1.53
N GLU A 117 2.93 -17.81 0.24
CA GLU A 117 4.28 -17.60 -0.29
C GLU A 117 4.84 -16.20 -0.01
N THR A 118 4.02 -15.21 0.30
CA THR A 118 4.47 -13.83 0.62
C THR A 118 5.19 -13.68 1.97
N LEU A 119 5.14 -14.68 2.85
CA LEU A 119 5.70 -14.62 4.21
C LEU A 119 6.95 -15.47 4.46
N ASP A 120 7.27 -16.41 3.56
CA ASP A 120 8.47 -17.26 3.67
C ASP A 120 9.76 -16.50 3.30
#